data_AF-A0A3L7UCU9-F1
#
_entry.id   AF-A0A3L7UCU9-F1
#
_cell.length_a   1.000
_cell.length_b   1.000
_cell.length_c   1.000
_cell.angle_alpha   90.00
_cell.angle_beta   90.00
_cell.angle_gamma   90.00
#
_symmetry.space_group_name_H-M   'P 1'
#
loop_
_entity.id
_entity.type
_entity.pdbx_description
1 polymer ?
#
loop_
_entity_poly.entity_id
_entity_poly.type
_entity_poly.pdbx_seq_one_letter_code
_entity_poly.pdbx_strand_id
1 'polypeptide(L)'
;MHVTITAVGPDNRGLADPIIHYLASAGANIHEIQMYDHDTEKLFAMFTRVDWPADHEPIETLRTRMNQIGEMKGLSIRTWSRDEHARPPRLAICATYRPEPALAVLRSIRDGRLKATPAVMIGNRPACRGVAEQFGIDWHDVGDAKGNPDNARMVELFDQYDVDYILLARYMRILPPSTCWRFAGGRIVNLHHGLLPPFPGFHPYEDAYARNMLTFGAT
;
A
#
# COMPACT_ATOMS: atom_id res chain seq x y z
N MET A 1 2.20 -13.34 -16.93
CA MET A 1 2.45 -12.98 -15.52
C MET A 1 1.63 -11.75 -15.18
N HIS A 2 0.82 -11.76 -14.13
CA HIS A 2 0.02 -10.59 -13.76
C HIS A 2 0.92 -9.54 -13.10
N VAL A 3 1.03 -8.36 -13.70
CA VAL A 3 1.85 -7.27 -13.21
C VAL A 3 0.99 -6.04 -12.96
N THR A 4 1.21 -5.39 -11.83
CA THR A 4 0.68 -4.08 -11.51
C THR A 4 1.77 -3.05 -11.68
N ILE A 5 1.47 -1.99 -12.43
CA ILE A 5 2.34 -0.82 -12.56
C ILE A 5 1.60 0.39 -12.03
N THR A 6 2.24 1.15 -11.16
CA THR A 6 1.74 2.44 -10.67
C THR A 6 2.74 3.52 -11.03
N ALA A 7 2.27 4.66 -11.52
CA ALA A 7 3.09 5.81 -11.85
C ALA A 7 2.52 7.05 -11.17
N VAL A 8 3.34 7.72 -10.35
CA VAL A 8 2.91 8.86 -9.53
C VAL A 8 3.96 9.97 -9.59
N GLY A 9 3.54 11.20 -9.86
CA GLY A 9 4.45 12.34 -9.91
C GLY A 9 3.76 13.66 -10.23
N PRO A 10 4.51 14.74 -10.44
CA PRO A 10 3.95 16.03 -10.82
C PRO A 10 3.26 15.93 -12.18
N ASP A 11 2.05 16.49 -12.27
CA ASP A 11 1.28 16.43 -13.51
C ASP A 11 1.88 17.29 -14.63
N ASN A 12 1.87 16.73 -15.85
CA ASN A 12 2.30 17.36 -17.10
C ASN A 12 1.84 16.54 -18.32
N ARG A 13 2.20 17.00 -19.54
CA ARG A 13 1.73 16.40 -20.79
C ARG A 13 2.53 15.16 -21.21
N GLY A 14 1.81 14.13 -21.68
CA GLY A 14 2.42 12.95 -22.30
C GLY A 14 3.09 12.01 -21.29
N LEU A 15 2.51 11.88 -20.10
CA LEU A 15 2.99 11.01 -19.02
C LEU A 15 2.57 9.55 -19.21
N ALA A 16 1.32 9.31 -19.62
CA ALA A 16 0.78 7.95 -19.76
C ALA A 16 1.26 7.22 -21.02
N ASP A 17 1.46 7.96 -22.12
CA ASP A 17 1.78 7.39 -23.45
C ASP A 17 3.03 6.48 -23.43
N PRO A 18 4.20 6.89 -22.90
CA PRO A 18 5.38 6.01 -22.90
C PRO A 18 5.19 4.69 -22.16
N ILE A 19 4.37 4.71 -21.09
CA ILE A 19 4.06 3.52 -20.29
C ILE A 19 3.20 2.56 -21.13
N ILE A 20 2.08 3.05 -21.66
CA ILE A 20 1.14 2.24 -22.45
C ILE A 20 1.79 1.76 -23.75
N HIS A 21 2.53 2.65 -24.43
CA HIS A 21 3.19 2.35 -25.69
C HIS A 21 4.21 1.22 -25.53
N TYR A 22 5.06 1.25 -24.51
CA TYR A 22 6.00 0.17 -24.26
C TYR A 22 5.30 -1.13 -23.91
N LEU A 23 4.29 -1.10 -23.03
CA LEU A 23 3.51 -2.30 -22.66
C LEU A 23 2.88 -2.97 -23.89
N ALA A 24 2.22 -2.19 -24.74
CA ALA A 24 1.60 -2.69 -25.97
C ALA A 24 2.66 -3.22 -26.97
N SER A 25 3.78 -2.51 -27.13
CA SER A 25 4.85 -2.89 -28.06
C SER A 25 5.58 -4.16 -27.64
N ALA A 26 5.68 -4.41 -26.32
CA ALA A 26 6.22 -5.65 -25.76
C ALA A 26 5.23 -6.82 -25.79
N GLY A 27 4.01 -6.62 -26.30
CA GLY A 27 2.97 -7.65 -26.40
C GLY A 27 2.23 -7.95 -25.09
N ALA A 28 2.28 -7.05 -24.11
CA ALA A 28 1.51 -7.19 -22.88
C ALA A 28 0.02 -6.94 -23.14
N ASN A 29 -0.84 -7.76 -22.54
CA ASN A 29 -2.28 -7.52 -22.56
C ASN A 29 -2.69 -6.66 -21.37
N ILE A 30 -3.37 -5.54 -21.60
CA ILE A 30 -3.74 -4.59 -20.55
C ILE A 30 -5.20 -4.84 -20.14
N HIS A 31 -5.41 -5.26 -18.89
CA HIS A 31 -6.73 -5.57 -18.34
C HIS A 31 -7.43 -4.37 -17.73
N GLU A 32 -6.66 -3.48 -17.14
CA GLU A 32 -7.19 -2.35 -16.40
C GLU A 32 -6.23 -1.18 -16.51
N ILE A 33 -6.76 0.01 -16.78
CA ILE A 33 -6.06 1.27 -16.66
C ILE A 33 -6.96 2.20 -15.85
N GLN A 34 -6.40 2.77 -14.79
CA GLN A 34 -7.02 3.87 -14.09
C GLN A 34 -6.05 5.06 -14.13
N MET A 35 -6.62 6.22 -14.40
CA MET A 35 -5.91 7.48 -14.33
C MET A 35 -6.69 8.39 -13.40
N TYR A 36 -5.96 9.06 -12.53
CA TYR A 36 -6.49 10.06 -11.63
C TYR A 36 -5.69 11.32 -11.86
N ASP A 37 -6.39 12.31 -12.37
CA ASP A 37 -5.89 13.66 -12.52
C ASP A 37 -6.68 14.55 -11.56
N HIS A 38 -5.95 15.26 -10.71
CA HIS A 38 -6.54 16.20 -9.78
C HIS A 38 -5.83 17.53 -9.92
N ASP A 39 -6.41 18.40 -10.77
CA ASP A 39 -5.91 19.74 -11.09
C ASP A 39 -5.53 20.55 -9.84
N THR A 40 -6.25 20.36 -8.73
CA THR A 40 -6.00 21.10 -7.49
C THR A 40 -4.72 20.65 -6.77
N GLU A 41 -4.34 19.37 -6.89
CA GLU A 41 -3.12 18.82 -6.27
C GLU A 41 -1.93 18.76 -7.24
N LYS A 42 -2.13 19.04 -8.53
CA LYS A 42 -1.09 18.95 -9.59
C LYS A 42 -0.36 17.60 -9.57
N LEU A 43 -1.11 16.54 -9.28
CA LEU A 43 -0.61 15.18 -9.13
C LEU A 43 -1.13 14.31 -10.27
N PHE A 44 -0.20 13.76 -11.04
CA PHE A 44 -0.48 12.65 -11.95
C PHE A 44 -0.42 11.35 -11.18
N ALA A 45 -1.48 10.55 -11.26
CA ALA A 45 -1.48 9.18 -10.79
C ALA A 45 -2.10 8.25 -11.83
N MET A 46 -1.38 7.18 -12.12
CA MET A 46 -1.82 6.14 -13.04
C MET A 46 -1.55 4.78 -12.43
N PHE A 47 -2.47 3.86 -12.66
CA PHE A 47 -2.38 2.47 -12.29
C PHE A 47 -2.80 1.60 -13.47
N THR A 48 -2.07 0.51 -13.71
CA THR A 48 -2.43 -0.47 -14.73
C THR A 48 -2.18 -1.90 -14.25
N ARG A 49 -3.08 -2.81 -14.64
CA ARG A 49 -2.90 -4.26 -14.50
C ARG A 49 -2.73 -4.87 -15.89
N VAL A 50 -1.67 -5.64 -16.05
CA VAL A 50 -1.33 -6.27 -17.32
C VAL A 50 -1.00 -7.75 -17.13
N ASP A 51 -1.26 -8.53 -18.17
CA ASP A 51 -0.57 -9.79 -18.39
C ASP A 51 0.71 -9.54 -19.17
N TRP A 52 1.82 -9.62 -18.46
CA TRP A 52 3.15 -9.50 -19.02
C TRP A 52 3.63 -10.84 -19.63
N PRO A 53 4.16 -10.86 -20.87
CA PRO A 53 4.65 -12.07 -21.54
C PRO A 53 6.03 -12.47 -21.02
N ALA A 54 6.09 -12.87 -19.75
CA ALA A 54 7.32 -13.19 -19.02
C ALA A 54 8.20 -14.28 -19.67
N ASP A 55 7.60 -15.15 -20.50
CA ASP A 55 8.32 -16.19 -21.25
C ASP A 55 9.22 -15.62 -22.36
N HIS A 56 8.90 -14.43 -22.87
CA HIS A 56 9.65 -13.75 -23.93
C HIS A 56 10.58 -12.68 -23.35
N GLU A 57 10.12 -11.94 -22.34
CA GLU A 57 10.87 -10.85 -21.73
C GLU A 57 10.70 -10.87 -20.21
N PRO A 58 11.79 -10.97 -19.42
CA PRO A 58 11.67 -11.07 -17.97
C PRO A 58 11.14 -9.77 -17.35
N ILE A 59 10.48 -9.87 -16.20
CA ILE A 59 9.91 -8.70 -15.49
C ILE A 59 10.98 -7.65 -15.12
N GLU A 60 12.24 -8.06 -14.97
CA GLU A 60 13.37 -7.14 -14.76
C GLU A 60 13.56 -6.15 -15.91
N THR A 61 13.33 -6.59 -17.16
CA THR A 61 13.44 -5.69 -18.30
C THR A 61 12.31 -4.67 -18.29
N LEU A 62 11.07 -5.12 -17.99
CA LEU A 62 9.94 -4.22 -17.78
C LEU A 62 10.24 -3.20 -16.68
N ARG A 63 10.74 -3.64 -15.52
CA ARG A 63 11.10 -2.76 -14.40
C ARG A 63 12.17 -1.76 -14.81
N THR A 64 13.21 -2.20 -15.53
CA THR A 64 14.27 -1.32 -16.05
C THR A 64 13.70 -0.24 -16.97
N ARG A 65 12.80 -0.61 -17.91
CA ARG A 65 12.17 0.35 -18.81
C ARG A 65 11.24 1.31 -18.09
N MET A 66 10.45 0.81 -17.13
CA MET A 66 9.60 1.65 -16.29
C MET A 66 10.41 2.65 -15.48
N ASN A 67 11.56 2.27 -14.93
CA ASN A 67 12.45 3.18 -14.21
C ASN A 67 12.99 4.28 -15.14
N GLN A 68 13.43 3.93 -16.36
CA GLN A 68 13.89 4.91 -17.35
C GLN A 68 12.80 5.91 -17.76
N ILE A 69 11.57 5.43 -17.96
CA ILE A 69 10.42 6.30 -18.22
C ILE A 69 10.16 7.21 -17.02
N GLY A 70 10.23 6.65 -15.81
CA GLY A 70 10.11 7.39 -14.56
C GLY A 70 11.10 8.54 -14.44
N GLU A 71 12.38 8.27 -14.67
CA GLU A 71 13.45 9.29 -14.68
C GLU A 71 13.21 10.38 -15.74
N MET A 72 12.88 9.98 -16.97
CA MET A 72 12.62 10.90 -18.08
C MET A 72 11.44 11.84 -17.80
N LYS A 73 10.39 11.32 -17.14
CA LYS A 73 9.13 12.02 -16.91
C LYS A 73 8.99 12.63 -15.52
N GLY A 74 9.97 12.40 -14.64
CA GLY A 74 9.89 12.80 -13.23
C GLY A 74 8.81 12.03 -12.44
N LEU A 75 8.49 10.79 -12.83
CA LEU A 75 7.50 9.94 -12.18
C LEU A 75 8.17 8.90 -11.29
N SER A 76 7.57 8.64 -10.13
CA SER A 76 7.83 7.43 -9.36
C SER A 76 7.01 6.29 -9.96
N ILE A 77 7.65 5.43 -10.74
CA ILE A 77 7.02 4.24 -11.31
C ILE A 77 7.42 3.01 -10.50
N ARG A 78 6.43 2.20 -10.12
CA ARG A 78 6.63 0.94 -9.41
C ARG A 78 6.03 -0.18 -10.23
N THR A 79 6.77 -1.28 -10.33
CA THR A 79 6.37 -2.50 -11.02
C THR A 79 6.35 -3.63 -10.00
N TRP A 80 5.19 -4.23 -9.78
CA TRP A 80 5.00 -5.28 -8.77
C TRP A 80 4.17 -6.42 -9.34
N SER A 81 4.54 -7.66 -9.02
CA SER A 81 3.73 -8.83 -9.30
C SER A 81 3.66 -9.72 -8.07
N ARG A 82 2.45 -10.19 -7.75
CA ARG A 82 2.21 -11.16 -6.68
C ARG A 82 2.99 -12.45 -6.90
N ASP A 83 3.11 -12.88 -8.15
CA ASP A 83 3.62 -14.20 -8.53
C ASP A 83 5.12 -14.18 -8.86
N GLU A 84 5.79 -13.03 -8.68
CA GLU A 84 7.22 -12.86 -8.98
C GLU A 84 8.11 -13.70 -8.06
N HIS A 85 7.73 -13.84 -6.79
CA HIS A 85 8.55 -14.54 -5.81
C HIS A 85 7.85 -15.79 -5.27
N ALA A 86 8.62 -16.88 -5.13
CA ALA A 86 8.15 -18.13 -4.53
C ALA A 86 8.05 -18.08 -2.99
N ARG A 87 8.43 -16.96 -2.35
CA ARG A 87 8.33 -16.75 -0.89
C ARG A 87 6.91 -16.30 -0.50
N PRO A 88 6.49 -16.50 0.77
CA PRO A 88 5.29 -15.86 1.29
C PRO A 88 5.35 -14.33 1.12
N PRO A 89 4.19 -13.67 0.92
CA PRO A 89 4.13 -12.22 0.79
C PRO A 89 4.60 -11.54 2.08
N ARG A 90 5.33 -10.45 1.93
CA ARG A 90 5.89 -9.64 3.00
C ARG A 90 4.94 -8.52 3.38
N LEU A 91 4.59 -8.44 4.66
CA LEU A 91 3.61 -7.49 5.19
C LEU A 91 4.31 -6.38 5.97
N ALA A 92 3.96 -5.13 5.69
CA ALA A 92 4.11 -4.05 6.64
C ALA A 92 2.83 -3.94 7.48
N ILE A 93 2.97 -3.93 8.80
CA ILE A 93 1.84 -3.77 9.72
C ILE A 93 1.93 -2.39 10.35
N CYS A 94 1.02 -1.49 9.94
CA CYS A 94 0.95 -0.12 10.42
C CYS A 94 -0.07 0.01 11.54
N ALA A 95 0.33 0.54 12.70
CA ALA A 95 -0.55 0.70 13.87
C ALA A 95 -0.24 2.00 14.64
N THR A 96 -1.25 2.59 15.29
CA THR A 96 -1.05 3.81 16.09
C THR A 96 -1.14 3.53 17.60
N TYR A 97 -2.36 3.30 18.11
CA TYR A 97 -2.61 3.22 19.55
C TYR A 97 -2.98 1.81 20.02
N ARG A 98 -3.64 1.04 19.16
CA ARG A 98 -4.35 -0.18 19.53
C ARG A 98 -3.55 -1.40 19.08
N PRO A 99 -3.00 -2.21 20.01
CA PRO A 99 -2.18 -3.36 19.66
C PRO A 99 -2.98 -4.55 19.13
N GLU A 100 -4.28 -4.63 19.43
CA GLU A 100 -5.08 -5.84 19.24
C GLU A 100 -5.15 -6.31 17.77
N PRO A 101 -5.36 -5.44 16.77
CA PRO A 101 -5.38 -5.87 15.37
C PRO A 101 -4.03 -6.38 14.89
N ALA A 102 -2.94 -5.67 15.21
CA ALA A 102 -1.59 -6.10 14.86
C ALA A 102 -1.26 -7.46 15.52
N LEU A 103 -1.58 -7.61 16.81
CA LEU A 103 -1.39 -8.86 17.55
C LEU A 103 -2.19 -10.01 16.94
N ALA A 104 -3.44 -9.77 16.49
CA ALA A 104 -4.27 -10.79 15.85
C ALA A 104 -3.66 -11.28 14.52
N VAL A 105 -3.13 -10.37 13.70
CA VAL A 105 -2.42 -10.71 12.45
C VAL A 105 -1.17 -11.53 12.76
N LEU A 106 -0.32 -11.05 13.67
CA LEU A 106 0.94 -11.72 14.02
C LEU A 106 0.73 -13.12 14.59
N ARG A 107 -0.26 -13.29 15.47
CA ARG A 107 -0.64 -14.62 15.96
C ARG A 107 -1.11 -15.52 14.82
N SER A 108 -1.95 -15.00 13.92
CA SER A 108 -2.44 -15.77 12.77
C SER A 108 -1.31 -16.24 11.84
N ILE A 109 -0.26 -15.43 11.67
CA ILE A 109 0.93 -15.82 10.93
C ILE A 109 1.71 -16.90 11.67
N ARG A 110 2.02 -16.68 12.95
CA ARG A 110 2.76 -17.63 13.79
C ARG A 110 2.07 -18.99 13.86
N ASP A 111 0.74 -19.00 13.95
CA ASP A 111 -0.07 -20.20 14.02
C ASP A 111 -0.29 -20.85 12.63
N GLY A 112 0.27 -20.29 11.56
CA GLY A 112 0.18 -20.81 10.19
C GLY A 112 -1.18 -20.62 9.50
N ARG A 113 -2.13 -19.92 10.14
CA ARG A 113 -3.45 -19.60 9.56
C ARG A 113 -3.36 -18.55 8.46
N LEU A 114 -2.40 -17.64 8.55
CA LEU A 114 -2.09 -16.65 7.54
C LEU A 114 -0.68 -16.93 6.98
N LYS A 115 -0.60 -17.32 5.71
CA LYS A 115 0.67 -17.60 5.03
C LYS A 115 1.31 -16.30 4.54
N ALA A 116 2.05 -15.63 5.41
CA ALA A 116 2.76 -14.38 5.10
C ALA A 116 3.97 -14.19 6.02
N THR A 117 4.85 -13.26 5.67
CA THR A 117 6.01 -12.86 6.47
C THR A 117 5.76 -11.46 7.04
N PRO A 118 5.76 -11.25 8.36
CA PRO A 118 5.65 -9.91 8.93
C PRO A 118 7.02 -9.23 8.80
N ALA A 119 7.18 -8.41 7.76
CA ALA A 119 8.48 -7.85 7.40
C ALA A 119 8.88 -6.69 8.32
N VAL A 120 7.91 -5.84 8.68
CA VAL A 120 8.15 -4.66 9.52
C VAL A 120 6.86 -4.23 10.21
N MET A 121 6.99 -3.67 11.41
CA MET A 121 5.93 -2.93 12.07
C MET A 121 6.26 -1.44 12.07
N ILE A 122 5.29 -0.61 11.68
CA ILE A 122 5.45 0.84 11.59
C ILE A 122 4.35 1.50 12.41
N GLY A 123 4.72 2.52 13.19
CA GLY A 123 3.75 3.36 13.87
C GLY A 123 4.14 4.82 13.83
N ASN A 124 3.30 5.66 14.41
CA ASN A 124 3.55 7.10 14.59
C ASN A 124 3.50 7.51 16.07
N ARG A 125 3.54 6.50 16.95
CA ARG A 125 3.51 6.54 18.42
C ARG A 125 4.13 5.26 18.96
N PRO A 126 4.73 5.25 20.16
CA PRO A 126 5.42 4.07 20.72
C PRO A 126 4.48 2.97 21.25
N ALA A 127 3.17 3.19 21.27
CA ALA A 127 2.21 2.33 21.97
C ALA A 127 2.23 0.85 21.52
N CYS A 128 2.52 0.58 20.25
CA CYS A 128 2.55 -0.78 19.70
C CYS A 128 3.97 -1.38 19.62
N ARG A 129 5.01 -0.68 20.08
CA ARG A 129 6.41 -1.14 20.01
C ARG A 129 6.62 -2.48 20.72
N GLY A 130 6.04 -2.65 21.91
CA GLY A 130 6.18 -3.90 22.67
C GLY A 130 5.61 -5.12 21.94
N VAL A 131 4.63 -4.95 21.04
CA VAL A 131 4.12 -6.03 20.19
C VAL A 131 5.17 -6.46 19.17
N ALA A 132 5.84 -5.51 18.52
CA ALA A 132 6.89 -5.81 17.56
C ALA A 132 8.06 -6.54 18.23
N GLU A 133 8.51 -6.05 19.38
CA GLU A 133 9.58 -6.66 20.19
C GLU A 133 9.22 -8.09 20.63
N GLN A 134 7.98 -8.31 21.08
CA GLN A 134 7.51 -9.64 21.49
C GLN A 134 7.58 -10.67 20.35
N PHE A 135 7.38 -10.24 19.11
CA PHE A 135 7.41 -11.12 17.93
C PHE A 135 8.74 -11.07 17.17
N GLY A 136 9.74 -10.33 17.66
CA GLY A 136 11.05 -10.19 17.04
C GLY A 136 11.01 -9.49 15.67
N ILE A 137 10.13 -8.49 15.52
CA ILE A 137 9.97 -7.73 14.28
C ILE A 137 10.52 -6.32 14.46
N ASP A 138 11.17 -5.79 13.43
CA ASP A 138 11.66 -4.42 13.43
C ASP A 138 10.52 -3.42 13.61
N TRP A 139 10.71 -2.50 14.55
CA TRP A 139 9.78 -1.41 14.84
C TRP A 139 10.34 -0.08 14.37
N HIS A 140 9.54 0.66 13.60
CA HIS A 140 9.84 2.04 13.22
C HIS A 140 8.74 2.99 13.68
N ASP A 141 9.10 3.97 14.49
CA ASP A 141 8.23 5.11 14.77
C ASP A 141 8.55 6.23 13.78
N VAL A 142 7.62 6.52 12.88
CA VAL A 142 7.73 7.60 11.89
C VAL A 142 7.02 8.87 12.34
N GLY A 143 6.55 8.92 13.60
CA GLY A 143 5.84 10.07 14.15
C GLY A 143 6.78 11.12 14.74
N ASP A 144 6.45 12.40 14.57
CA ASP A 144 7.00 13.48 15.40
C ASP A 144 6.44 13.43 16.84
N ALA A 145 6.82 14.39 17.70
CA ALA A 145 6.30 14.47 19.08
C ALA A 145 4.76 14.59 19.16
N LYS A 146 4.11 15.14 18.14
CA LYS A 146 2.65 15.25 17.99
C LYS A 146 2.04 14.02 17.31
N GLY A 147 2.87 13.06 16.91
CA GLY A 147 2.51 11.86 16.17
C GLY A 147 2.10 12.14 14.73
N ASN A 148 2.53 13.25 14.13
CA ASN A 148 2.38 13.48 12.70
C ASN A 148 3.38 12.58 11.96
N PRO A 149 2.95 11.76 11.00
CA PRO A 149 3.83 10.81 10.36
C PRO A 149 4.69 11.47 9.28
N ASP A 150 5.96 11.09 9.22
CA ASP A 150 6.79 11.26 8.04
C ASP A 150 6.42 10.19 7.00
N ASN A 151 5.57 10.59 6.05
CA ASN A 151 5.10 9.69 4.99
C ASN A 151 6.22 9.32 4.01
N ALA A 152 7.22 10.17 3.81
CA ALA A 152 8.34 9.85 2.94
C ALA A 152 9.17 8.71 3.55
N ARG A 153 9.48 8.83 4.86
CA ARG A 153 10.14 7.77 5.61
C ARG A 153 9.35 6.46 5.61
N MET A 154 8.02 6.55 5.73
CA MET A 154 7.15 5.37 5.67
C MET A 154 7.28 4.66 4.31
N VAL A 155 7.27 5.40 3.19
CA VAL A 155 7.46 4.83 1.85
C VAL A 155 8.84 4.21 1.68
N GLU A 156 9.89 4.87 2.17
CA GLU A 156 11.25 4.31 2.16
C GLU A 156 11.33 3.00 2.93
N LEU A 157 10.67 2.90 4.08
CA LEU A 157 10.62 1.66 4.86
C LEU A 157 9.90 0.54 4.08
N PHE A 158 8.81 0.85 3.40
CA PHE A 158 8.15 -0.15 2.55
C PHE A 158 9.09 -0.69 1.46
N ASP A 159 9.92 0.17 0.88
CA ASP A 159 10.90 -0.23 -0.13
C ASP A 159 12.09 -1.00 0.48
N GLN A 160 12.64 -0.53 1.60
CA GLN A 160 13.75 -1.17 2.33
C GLN A 160 13.41 -2.59 2.77
N TYR A 161 12.17 -2.81 3.18
CA TYR A 161 11.70 -4.11 3.66
C TYR A 161 11.06 -4.96 2.56
N ASP A 162 11.06 -4.51 1.30
CA ASP A 162 10.48 -5.22 0.15
C ASP A 162 9.03 -5.66 0.42
N VAL A 163 8.19 -4.69 0.76
CA VAL A 163 6.82 -4.93 1.23
C VAL A 163 5.87 -5.20 0.06
N ASP A 164 5.19 -6.34 0.12
CA ASP A 164 4.16 -6.72 -0.85
C ASP A 164 2.81 -6.06 -0.51
N TYR A 165 2.40 -6.14 0.76
CA TYR A 165 1.12 -5.62 1.26
C TYR A 165 1.29 -4.77 2.51
N ILE A 166 0.55 -3.68 2.58
CA ILE A 166 0.48 -2.74 3.69
C ILE A 166 -0.84 -2.99 4.44
N LEU A 167 -0.75 -3.41 5.69
CA LEU A 167 -1.89 -3.60 6.58
C LEU A 167 -2.01 -2.40 7.52
N LEU A 168 -3.07 -1.60 7.34
CA LEU A 168 -3.42 -0.52 8.25
C LEU A 168 -4.24 -1.09 9.41
N ALA A 169 -3.52 -1.68 10.36
CA ALA A 169 -4.04 -2.33 11.56
C ALA A 169 -4.44 -1.28 12.62
N ARG A 170 -5.53 -0.54 12.35
CA ARG A 170 -5.96 0.64 13.13
C ARG A 170 -4.89 1.75 13.15
N TYR A 171 -4.31 2.01 11.99
CA TYR A 171 -3.48 3.19 11.77
C TYR A 171 -4.38 4.43 11.67
N MET A 172 -4.23 5.38 12.60
CA MET A 172 -5.17 6.48 12.80
C MET A 172 -4.75 7.78 12.10
N ARG A 173 -3.88 7.69 11.08
CA ARG A 173 -3.47 8.83 10.25
C ARG A 173 -3.89 8.58 8.81
N ILE A 174 -4.31 9.66 8.15
CA ILE A 174 -4.68 9.65 6.74
C ILE A 174 -3.39 9.47 5.92
N LEU A 175 -3.38 8.48 5.02
CA LEU A 175 -2.32 8.33 4.04
C LEU A 175 -2.48 9.40 2.95
N PRO A 176 -1.39 10.08 2.54
CA PRO A 176 -1.46 10.99 1.41
C PRO A 176 -1.91 10.27 0.12
N PRO A 177 -2.68 10.94 -0.77
CA PRO A 177 -3.08 10.35 -2.05
C PRO A 177 -1.91 9.78 -2.85
N SER A 178 -0.77 10.47 -2.85
CA SER A 178 0.45 10.01 -3.52
C SER A 178 0.96 8.67 -3.00
N THR A 179 0.82 8.39 -1.70
CA THR A 179 1.21 7.09 -1.11
C THR A 179 0.20 6.02 -1.49
N CYS A 180 -1.10 6.32 -1.42
CA CYS A 180 -2.15 5.39 -1.85
C CYS A 180 -1.96 4.96 -3.31
N TRP A 181 -1.65 5.90 -4.21
CA TRP A 181 -1.42 5.61 -5.62
C TRP A 181 -0.13 4.83 -5.89
N ARG A 182 0.95 5.09 -5.14
CA ARG A 182 2.21 4.31 -5.25
C ARG A 182 2.04 2.83 -4.90
N PHE A 183 1.04 2.49 -4.10
CA PHE A 183 0.73 1.11 -3.69
C PHE A 183 -0.71 0.73 -4.09
N ALA A 184 -1.24 1.32 -5.16
CA ALA A 184 -2.54 0.97 -5.70
C ALA A 184 -2.54 -0.48 -6.27
N GLY A 185 -3.72 -0.95 -6.65
CA GLY A 185 -3.90 -2.30 -7.18
C GLY A 185 -4.22 -3.37 -6.13
N GLY A 186 -4.61 -2.96 -4.92
CA GLY A 186 -5.03 -3.86 -3.85
C GLY A 186 -3.91 -4.26 -2.88
N ARG A 187 -2.83 -3.48 -2.83
CA ARG A 187 -1.70 -3.72 -1.91
C ARG A 187 -1.88 -3.08 -0.53
N ILE A 188 -2.85 -2.18 -0.36
CA ILE A 188 -3.19 -1.59 0.93
C ILE A 188 -4.51 -2.20 1.42
N VAL A 189 -4.50 -2.75 2.63
CA VAL A 189 -5.70 -3.26 3.31
C VAL A 189 -5.89 -2.47 4.60
N ASN A 190 -7.07 -1.89 4.78
CA ASN A 190 -7.40 -1.13 5.98
C ASN A 190 -8.44 -1.86 6.82
N LEU A 191 -8.30 -1.76 8.14
CA LEU A 191 -9.36 -2.15 9.08
C LEU A 191 -10.04 -0.89 9.60
N HIS A 192 -11.24 -0.60 9.09
CA HIS A 192 -12.12 0.40 9.67
C HIS A 192 -12.97 -0.21 10.78
N HIS A 193 -13.11 0.52 11.88
CA HIS A 193 -13.74 0.01 13.10
C HIS A 193 -15.20 0.43 13.26
N GLY A 194 -15.78 0.91 12.18
CA GLY A 194 -17.21 1.13 12.03
C GLY A 194 -17.74 0.34 10.83
N LEU A 195 -19.06 0.22 10.76
CA LEU A 195 -19.72 -0.32 9.59
C LEU A 195 -19.80 0.76 8.51
N LEU A 196 -19.21 0.50 7.35
CA LEU A 196 -19.39 1.33 6.16
C LEU A 196 -20.59 0.84 5.33
N PRO A 197 -21.27 1.74 4.58
CA PRO A 197 -21.13 3.21 4.59
C PRO A 197 -21.68 4.01 5.82
N PRO A 198 -22.46 3.46 6.78
CA PRO A 198 -23.12 4.28 7.81
C PRO A 198 -22.22 5.11 8.75
N PHE A 199 -21.00 4.65 9.08
CA PHE A 199 -20.12 5.30 10.06
C PHE A 199 -18.71 5.55 9.52
N PRO A 200 -18.52 6.52 8.61
CA PRO A 200 -17.21 6.81 8.03
C PRO A 200 -16.30 7.65 8.95
N GLY A 201 -16.83 8.19 10.05
CA GLY A 201 -16.14 9.13 10.92
C GLY A 201 -15.08 8.53 11.84
N PHE A 202 -14.43 9.40 12.62
CA PHE A 202 -13.38 9.04 13.57
C PHE A 202 -13.88 8.36 14.85
N HIS A 203 -15.19 8.51 15.15
CA HIS A 203 -15.85 8.05 16.38
C HIS A 203 -17.04 7.13 16.06
N PRO A 204 -16.82 6.04 15.28
CA PRO A 204 -17.92 5.22 14.78
C PRO A 204 -18.69 4.50 15.89
N TYR A 205 -18.07 4.27 17.06
CA TYR A 205 -18.74 3.67 18.20
C TYR A 205 -19.69 4.67 18.88
N GLU A 206 -19.24 5.90 19.09
CA GLU A 206 -20.09 6.97 19.63
C GLU A 206 -21.25 7.27 18.68
N ASP A 207 -20.99 7.30 17.37
CA ASP A 207 -22.01 7.51 16.35
C ASP A 207 -23.04 6.37 16.32
N ALA A 208 -22.60 5.11 16.43
CA ALA A 208 -23.49 3.96 16.48
C ALA A 208 -24.35 3.94 17.75
N TYR A 209 -23.75 4.29 18.90
CA TYR A 209 -24.47 4.43 20.16
C TYR A 209 -25.51 5.54 20.11
N ALA A 210 -25.16 6.71 19.59
CA ALA A 210 -26.08 7.84 19.43
C ALA A 210 -27.28 7.50 18.53
N ARG A 211 -27.12 6.54 17.62
CA ARG A 211 -28.19 6.03 16.73
C ARG A 211 -28.92 4.80 17.28
N ASN A 212 -28.68 4.39 18.54
CA ASN A 212 -29.28 3.23 19.18
C ASN A 212 -29.15 1.94 18.35
N MET A 213 -28.00 1.75 17.71
CA MET A 213 -27.77 0.53 16.96
C MET A 213 -27.72 -0.68 17.87
N LEU A 214 -28.39 -1.74 17.43
CA LEU A 214 -28.35 -3.06 18.08
C LEU A 214 -27.21 -3.94 17.55
N THR A 215 -26.48 -3.47 16.53
CA THR A 215 -25.39 -4.19 15.87
C THR A 215 -24.15 -3.31 15.78
N PHE A 216 -22.98 -3.94 15.94
CA PHE A 216 -21.67 -3.31 15.80
C PHE A 216 -20.83 -4.16 14.85
N GLY A 217 -19.84 -3.55 14.20
CA GLY A 217 -18.95 -4.27 13.31
C GLY A 217 -17.78 -3.43 12.83
N ALA A 218 -17.04 -4.01 11.91
CA ALA A 218 -15.86 -3.44 11.27
C ALA A 218 -15.95 -3.68 9.76
N THR A 219 -15.22 -2.91 8.97
CA THR A 219 -15.10 -3.06 7.51
C THR A 219 -13.65 -3.12 7.10
#